data_AF-A0AAN1C7V3-F1
#
_entry.id   AF-A0AAN1C7V3-F1
#
_cell.length_a   1.000
_cell.length_b   1.000
_cell.length_c   1.000
_cell.angle_alpha   90.00
_cell.angle_beta   90.00
_cell.angle_gamma   90.00
#
_symmetry.space_group_name_H-M   'P 1'
#
loop_
_entity.id
_entity.type
_entity.pdbx_description
1 polymer ?
#
loop_
_entity_poly.entity_id
_entity_poly.type
_entity_poly.pdbx_seq_one_letter_code
_entity_poly.pdbx_strand_id
1 'polypeptide(L)'
;MKKLLPLLAVLAFLFVGCSATLNQKKQLLTTTQTVQTQVQQEQQALQVIGSTVNDFPSTFEKAYQDDPSADLKNDDGAVKKLLDKRAAAFKSLEAANTALTDANNTLTKLNNQPSEDMPQAPLSKVLTSLKLAKLDHKTLVSYYREMLSAEDDFFAATAGSDVSQADLETQISQLNQYYSSLNQQIDVMTANLTTVTSQNAKLTKAVKTMHD
;
A
#
# COMPACT_ATOMS: atom_id res chain seq x y z
N MET A 1 -24.06 -41.90 22.88
CA MET A 1 -22.95 -41.01 22.48
C MET A 1 -23.39 -40.18 21.27
N LYS A 2 -22.99 -38.90 21.26
CA LYS A 2 -23.20 -37.84 20.25
C LYS A 2 -24.62 -37.25 20.17
N LYS A 3 -24.81 -36.21 21.00
CA LYS A 3 -25.92 -35.26 20.99
C LYS A 3 -25.69 -34.25 19.86
N LEU A 4 -26.69 -33.98 19.02
CA LEU A 4 -26.79 -32.75 18.23
C LEU A 4 -28.19 -32.19 18.48
N LEU A 5 -28.25 -31.15 19.30
CA LEU A 5 -29.45 -30.36 19.53
C LEU A 5 -29.26 -29.01 18.82
N PRO A 6 -30.24 -28.52 18.06
CA PRO A 6 -30.16 -27.26 17.34
C PRO A 6 -30.45 -26.12 18.32
N LEU A 7 -29.68 -25.01 18.26
CA LEU A 7 -29.99 -23.82 19.04
C LEU A 7 -30.16 -22.60 18.12
N LEU A 8 -31.43 -22.33 17.86
CA LEU A 8 -31.97 -21.04 17.45
C LEU A 8 -32.13 -20.19 18.73
N ALA A 9 -31.35 -19.12 18.87
CA ALA A 9 -31.60 -17.99 19.76
C ALA A 9 -30.64 -16.86 19.35
N VAL A 10 -31.08 -15.93 18.49
CA VAL A 10 -31.45 -14.56 18.90
C VAL A 10 -30.34 -13.87 19.71
N LEU A 11 -29.59 -12.99 19.05
CA LEU A 11 -29.36 -11.66 19.62
C LEU A 11 -29.18 -10.64 18.49
N ALA A 12 -30.27 -9.91 18.24
CA ALA A 12 -30.25 -8.65 17.54
C ALA A 12 -29.38 -7.66 18.34
N PHE A 13 -28.25 -7.25 17.77
CA PHE A 13 -27.60 -5.99 18.14
C PHE A 13 -28.01 -4.92 17.13
N LEU A 14 -29.29 -4.55 17.17
CA LEU A 14 -29.78 -3.29 16.65
C LEU A 14 -29.89 -2.33 17.85
N PHE A 15 -29.17 -1.21 17.74
CA PHE A 15 -29.22 -0.02 18.59
C PHE A 15 -28.73 -0.14 20.04
N VAL A 16 -27.40 0.03 20.20
CA VAL A 16 -26.92 0.91 21.28
C VAL A 16 -26.70 2.29 20.68
N GLY A 17 -27.81 2.98 20.44
CA GLY A 17 -27.84 4.44 20.48
C GLY A 17 -27.87 4.86 21.95
N CYS A 18 -26.72 4.84 22.60
CA CYS A 18 -26.49 5.58 23.83
C CYS A 18 -25.05 6.10 23.73
N SER A 19 -24.98 7.39 23.43
CA SER A 19 -23.78 8.21 23.32
C SER A 19 -22.87 8.08 24.54
N ALA A 20 -21.97 7.11 24.53
CA ALA A 20 -20.61 7.48 24.83
C ALA A 20 -20.16 8.33 23.64
N THR A 21 -20.34 9.65 23.73
CA THR A 21 -19.50 10.57 22.96
C THR A 21 -18.07 10.25 23.36
N LEU A 22 -17.47 9.25 22.69
CA LEU A 22 -16.05 8.98 22.77
C LEU A 22 -15.40 10.34 22.48
N ASN A 23 -14.72 10.87 23.50
CA ASN A 23 -14.09 12.18 23.47
C ASN A 23 -13.43 12.39 22.09
N GLN A 24 -13.95 13.38 21.35
CA GLN A 24 -13.60 13.60 19.94
C GLN A 24 -12.10 13.89 19.80
N LYS A 25 -11.51 14.57 20.77
CA LYS A 25 -10.06 14.79 20.85
C LYS A 25 -9.29 13.47 20.96
N LYS A 26 -9.72 12.51 21.79
CA LYS A 26 -9.10 11.18 21.88
C LYS A 26 -9.22 10.39 20.58
N GLN A 27 -10.38 10.46 19.91
CA GLN A 27 -10.56 9.84 18.60
C GLN A 27 -9.63 10.49 17.55
N LEU A 28 -9.55 11.82 17.52
CA LEU A 28 -8.65 12.56 16.63
C LEU A 28 -7.18 12.17 16.89
N LEU A 29 -6.72 12.17 18.14
CA LEU A 29 -5.34 11.77 18.48
C LEU A 29 -5.01 10.34 18.05
N THR A 30 -5.92 9.39 18.31
CA THR A 30 -5.74 7.99 17.91
C THR A 30 -5.71 7.86 16.39
N THR A 31 -6.59 8.58 15.70
CA THR A 31 -6.70 8.52 14.25
C THR A 31 -5.52 9.20 13.57
N THR A 32 -5.04 10.35 14.06
CA THR A 32 -3.83 10.99 13.51
C THR A 32 -2.58 10.17 13.76
N GLN A 33 -2.47 9.47 14.89
CA GLN A 33 -1.40 8.52 15.12
C GLN A 33 -1.46 7.35 14.13
N THR A 34 -2.66 6.82 13.87
CA THR A 34 -2.88 5.79 12.86
C THR A 34 -2.44 6.27 11.49
N VAL A 35 -2.88 7.46 11.06
CA VAL A 35 -2.45 8.06 9.78
C VAL A 35 -0.93 8.16 9.70
N GLN A 36 -0.26 8.64 10.76
CA GLN A 36 1.19 8.75 10.78
C GLN A 36 1.89 7.40 10.59
N THR A 37 1.48 6.38 11.33
CA THR A 37 2.07 5.04 11.27
C THR A 37 1.83 4.40 9.91
N GLN A 38 0.61 4.47 9.38
CA GLN A 38 0.27 3.81 8.12
C GLN A 38 0.91 4.50 6.91
N VAL A 39 1.02 5.84 6.91
CA VAL A 39 1.76 6.57 5.87
C VAL A 39 3.24 6.14 5.85
N GLN A 40 3.87 5.99 7.02
CA GLN A 40 5.27 5.51 7.09
C GLN A 40 5.40 4.09 6.55
N GLN A 41 4.44 3.21 6.83
CA GLN A 41 4.43 1.85 6.30
C GLN A 41 4.26 1.82 4.78
N GLU A 42 3.37 2.64 4.21
CA GLU A 42 3.26 2.77 2.75
C GLU A 42 4.58 3.27 2.14
N GLN A 43 5.20 4.31 2.70
CA GLN A 43 6.48 4.84 2.19
C GLN A 43 7.61 3.78 2.22
N GLN A 44 7.70 2.99 3.29
CA GLN A 44 8.68 1.90 3.38
C GLN A 44 8.40 0.79 2.35
N ALA A 45 7.13 0.41 2.18
CA ALA A 45 6.75 -0.59 1.19
C ALA A 45 7.06 -0.11 -0.23
N LEU A 46 6.75 1.15 -0.55
CA LEU A 46 7.08 1.77 -1.84
C LEU A 46 8.59 1.78 -2.13
N GLN A 47 9.40 2.10 -1.12
CA GLN A 47 10.86 2.05 -1.25
C GLN A 47 11.35 0.64 -1.58
N VAL A 48 10.80 -0.38 -0.91
CA VAL A 48 11.15 -1.79 -1.19
C VAL A 48 10.71 -2.21 -2.59
N ILE A 49 9.49 -1.84 -3.01
CA ILE A 49 9.02 -2.13 -4.38
C ILE A 49 9.96 -1.48 -5.40
N GLY A 50 10.25 -0.19 -5.25
CA GLY A 50 11.15 0.55 -6.13
C GLY A 50 12.56 -0.04 -6.19
N SER A 51 13.14 -0.43 -5.04
CA SER A 51 14.46 -1.07 -5.04
C SER A 51 14.44 -2.42 -5.76
N THR A 52 13.41 -3.24 -5.52
CA THR A 52 13.34 -4.57 -6.14
C THR A 52 13.20 -4.49 -7.66
N VAL A 53 12.39 -3.57 -8.20
CA VAL A 53 12.30 -3.42 -9.67
C VAL A 53 13.60 -2.90 -10.28
N ASN A 54 14.34 -2.05 -9.57
CA ASN A 54 15.64 -1.55 -10.04
C ASN A 54 16.73 -2.63 -10.03
N ASP A 55 16.70 -3.51 -9.02
CA ASP A 55 17.68 -4.59 -8.88
C ASP A 55 17.40 -5.77 -9.83
N PHE A 56 16.15 -5.91 -10.31
CA PHE A 56 15.70 -7.07 -11.10
C PHE A 56 16.57 -7.35 -12.34
N PRO A 57 16.83 -6.40 -13.26
CA PRO A 57 17.51 -6.71 -14.52
C PRO A 57 18.88 -7.36 -14.30
N SER A 58 19.72 -6.73 -13.48
CA SER A 58 21.05 -7.27 -13.16
C SER A 58 21.00 -8.59 -12.38
N THR A 59 20.00 -8.76 -11.50
CA THR A 59 19.81 -10.01 -10.75
C THR A 59 19.40 -11.16 -11.68
N PHE A 60 18.51 -10.87 -12.63
CA PHE A 60 18.06 -11.82 -13.63
C PHE A 60 19.19 -12.19 -14.59
N GLU A 61 19.85 -11.20 -15.21
CA GLU A 61 20.94 -11.44 -16.17
C GLU A 61 22.03 -12.33 -15.58
N LYS A 62 22.44 -12.05 -14.34
CA LYS A 62 23.42 -12.88 -13.65
C LYS A 62 22.94 -14.31 -13.45
N ALA A 63 21.73 -14.49 -12.94
CA ALA A 63 21.19 -15.83 -12.69
C ALA A 63 20.97 -16.62 -14.00
N TYR A 64 20.55 -15.94 -15.06
CA TYR A 64 20.38 -16.52 -16.39
C TYR A 64 21.71 -16.91 -17.04
N GLN A 65 22.78 -16.11 -16.86
CA GLN A 65 24.12 -16.49 -17.33
C GLN A 65 24.69 -17.70 -16.57
N ASP A 66 24.37 -17.83 -15.28
CA ASP A 66 24.82 -18.95 -14.44
C ASP A 66 24.09 -20.26 -14.83
N ASP A 67 22.78 -20.21 -15.08
CA ASP A 67 21.97 -21.34 -15.56
C ASP A 67 20.76 -20.88 -16.39
N PRO A 68 20.86 -20.84 -17.74
CA PRO A 68 19.75 -20.45 -18.62
C PRO A 68 18.56 -21.41 -18.60
N SER A 69 18.74 -22.63 -18.09
CA SER A 69 17.70 -23.66 -18.05
C SER A 69 16.88 -23.65 -16.75
N ALA A 70 17.34 -22.91 -15.74
CA ALA A 70 16.68 -22.81 -14.45
C ALA A 70 15.32 -22.10 -14.57
N ASP A 71 14.37 -22.52 -13.74
CA ASP A 71 13.12 -21.79 -13.56
C ASP A 71 13.36 -20.63 -12.59
N LEU A 72 14.02 -19.57 -13.07
CA LEU A 72 14.47 -18.45 -12.25
C LEU A 72 13.34 -17.74 -11.48
N LYS A 73 12.09 -17.91 -11.91
CA LYS A 73 10.91 -17.41 -11.23
C LYS A 73 10.57 -18.22 -9.99
N ASN A 74 10.67 -19.55 -10.06
CA ASN A 74 10.18 -20.47 -9.03
C ASN A 74 11.27 -21.17 -8.22
N ASP A 75 12.47 -21.31 -8.76
CA ASP A 75 13.62 -21.89 -8.08
C ASP A 75 14.12 -20.98 -6.96
N ASP A 76 14.61 -21.58 -5.86
CA ASP A 76 15.11 -20.83 -4.69
C ASP A 76 16.45 -20.13 -5.01
N GLY A 77 16.35 -19.02 -5.72
CA GLY A 77 17.46 -18.19 -6.18
C GLY A 77 17.28 -16.71 -5.87
N ALA A 78 18.22 -15.89 -6.34
CA ALA A 78 18.21 -14.44 -6.12
C ALA A 78 17.00 -13.75 -6.77
N VAL A 79 16.62 -14.19 -7.97
CA VAL A 79 15.45 -13.68 -8.71
C VAL A 79 14.17 -13.93 -7.92
N LYS A 80 13.87 -15.19 -7.55
CA LYS A 80 12.72 -15.52 -6.70
C LYS A 80 12.68 -14.73 -5.39
N LYS A 81 13.81 -14.60 -4.69
CA LYS A 81 13.87 -13.82 -3.42
C LYS A 81 13.50 -12.36 -3.63
N LEU A 82 13.90 -11.78 -4.75
CA LEU A 82 13.55 -10.41 -5.12
C LEU A 82 12.05 -10.28 -5.43
N LEU A 83 11.48 -11.22 -6.20
CA LEU A 83 10.04 -11.28 -6.49
C LEU A 83 9.21 -11.42 -5.20
N ASP A 84 9.59 -12.35 -4.31
CA ASP A 84 8.90 -12.58 -3.04
C ASP A 84 8.97 -11.35 -2.12
N LYS A 85 10.13 -10.69 -2.05
CA LYS A 85 10.32 -9.45 -1.29
C LYS A 85 9.40 -8.34 -1.80
N ARG A 86 9.29 -8.17 -3.13
CA ARG A 86 8.40 -7.18 -3.74
C ARG A 86 6.93 -7.51 -3.47
N ALA A 87 6.54 -8.77 -3.59
CA ALA A 87 5.17 -9.22 -3.32
C ALA A 87 4.78 -9.01 -1.85
N ALA A 88 5.69 -9.28 -0.91
CA ALA A 88 5.47 -9.00 0.51
C ALA A 88 5.32 -7.50 0.79
N ALA A 89 6.16 -6.66 0.18
CA ALA A 89 6.05 -5.21 0.28
C ALA A 89 4.71 -4.71 -0.29
N PHE A 90 4.27 -5.23 -1.44
CA PHE A 90 2.97 -4.88 -2.01
C PHE A 90 1.79 -5.28 -1.10
N LYS A 91 1.84 -6.45 -0.46
CA LYS A 91 0.84 -6.83 0.56
C LYS A 91 0.82 -5.86 1.76
N SER A 92 2.00 -5.41 2.20
CA SER A 92 2.11 -4.42 3.27
C SER A 92 1.52 -3.07 2.85
N LEU A 93 1.73 -2.67 1.59
CA LEU A 93 1.18 -1.44 1.01
C LEU A 93 -0.36 -1.48 1.02
N GLU A 94 -0.97 -2.56 0.54
CA GLU A 94 -2.43 -2.75 0.51
C GLU A 94 -3.05 -2.73 1.93
N ALA A 95 -2.41 -3.40 2.88
CA ALA A 95 -2.86 -3.43 4.27
C ALA A 95 -2.82 -2.03 4.91
N ALA A 96 -1.73 -1.28 4.68
CA ALA A 96 -1.61 0.09 5.17
C ALA A 96 -2.63 1.03 4.52
N ASN A 97 -2.89 0.89 3.21
CA ASN A 97 -3.89 1.68 2.51
C ASN A 97 -5.31 1.44 3.03
N THR A 98 -5.63 0.18 3.35
CA THR A 98 -6.91 -0.19 3.96
C THR A 98 -7.09 0.52 5.29
N ALA A 99 -6.06 0.51 6.15
CA ALA A 99 -6.08 1.21 7.43
C ALA A 99 -6.17 2.75 7.25
N LEU A 100 -5.53 3.33 6.23
CA LEU A 100 -5.69 4.75 5.88
C LEU A 100 -7.10 5.09 5.39
N THR A 101 -7.75 4.19 4.64
CA THR A 101 -9.16 4.36 4.24
C THR A 101 -10.08 4.40 5.47
N ASP A 102 -9.87 3.52 6.45
CA ASP A 102 -10.65 3.49 7.70
C ASP A 102 -10.40 4.73 8.57
N ALA A 103 -9.15 5.18 8.65
CA ALA A 103 -8.79 6.43 9.31
C ALA A 103 -9.48 7.63 8.62
N ASN A 104 -9.45 7.69 7.29
CA ASN A 104 -10.13 8.75 6.53
C ASN A 104 -11.64 8.75 6.78
N ASN A 105 -12.28 7.58 6.85
CA ASN A 105 -13.70 7.44 7.17
C ASN A 105 -14.02 7.97 8.57
N THR A 106 -13.16 7.68 9.55
CA THR A 106 -13.28 8.18 10.92
C THR A 106 -13.12 9.70 10.99
N LEU A 107 -12.09 10.24 10.35
CA LEU A 107 -11.87 11.70 10.25
C LEU A 107 -13.03 12.41 9.55
N THR A 108 -13.62 11.80 8.52
CA THR A 108 -14.77 12.36 7.79
C THR A 108 -16.00 12.44 8.70
N LYS A 109 -16.28 11.39 9.49
CA LYS A 109 -17.38 11.39 10.45
C LYS A 109 -17.20 12.48 11.51
N LEU A 110 -15.99 12.61 12.06
CA LEU A 110 -15.64 13.68 13.00
C LEU A 110 -15.84 15.06 12.39
N ASN A 111 -15.36 15.28 11.16
CA ASN A 111 -15.52 16.55 10.46
C ASN A 111 -16.99 16.94 10.23
N ASN A 112 -17.88 15.97 10.07
CA ASN A 112 -19.31 16.18 9.88
C ASN A 112 -20.10 16.34 11.19
N GLN A 113 -19.45 16.20 12.34
CA GLN A 113 -20.05 16.34 13.68
C GLN A 113 -19.16 17.22 14.57
N PRO A 114 -18.93 18.49 14.21
CA PRO A 114 -17.94 19.32 14.88
C PRO A 114 -18.32 19.68 16.31
N SER A 115 -17.36 19.56 17.24
CA SER A 115 -17.37 20.29 18.51
C SER A 115 -17.01 21.76 18.29
N GLU A 116 -17.27 22.60 19.30
CA GLU A 116 -16.97 24.03 19.29
C GLU A 116 -15.48 24.33 19.01
N ASP A 117 -14.58 23.46 19.49
CA ASP A 117 -13.13 23.61 19.40
C ASP A 117 -12.47 22.71 18.34
N MET A 118 -13.27 22.05 17.49
CA MET A 118 -12.73 21.16 16.47
C MET A 118 -11.84 21.92 15.48
N PRO A 119 -10.59 21.44 15.22
CA PRO A 119 -9.69 22.09 14.28
C PRO A 119 -10.08 21.77 12.82
N GLN A 120 -11.23 22.31 12.37
CA GLN A 120 -11.82 21.99 11.06
C GLN A 120 -10.88 22.27 9.88
N ALA A 121 -10.17 23.40 9.89
CA ALA A 121 -9.28 23.74 8.78
C ALA A 121 -8.10 22.75 8.63
N PRO A 122 -7.33 22.41 9.70
CA PRO A 122 -6.36 21.32 9.65
C PRO A 122 -6.98 19.96 9.30
N LEU A 123 -8.16 19.63 9.82
CA LEU A 123 -8.84 18.36 9.56
C LEU A 123 -9.21 18.19 8.08
N SER A 124 -9.80 19.22 7.48
CA SER A 124 -10.17 19.25 6.06
C SER A 124 -8.94 19.11 5.13
N LYS A 125 -7.79 19.70 5.52
CA LYS A 125 -6.53 19.53 4.77
C LYS A 125 -6.04 18.08 4.79
N VAL A 126 -6.09 17.41 5.94
CA VAL A 126 -5.74 15.98 6.04
C VAL A 126 -6.67 15.13 5.19
N LEU A 127 -7.99 15.35 5.27
CA LEU A 127 -8.98 14.64 4.45
C LEU A 127 -8.73 14.81 2.95
N THR A 128 -8.39 16.03 2.52
CA THR A 128 -8.06 16.31 1.11
C THR A 128 -6.80 15.56 0.68
N SER A 129 -5.74 15.60 1.49
CA SER A 129 -4.49 14.88 1.19
C SER A 129 -4.68 13.36 1.17
N LEU A 130 -5.45 12.80 2.10
CA LEU A 130 -5.77 11.36 2.12
C LEU A 130 -6.59 10.94 0.90
N LYS A 131 -7.50 11.80 0.43
CA LYS A 131 -8.27 11.55 -0.80
C LYS A 131 -7.35 11.48 -2.02
N LEU A 132 -6.38 12.38 -2.14
CA LEU A 132 -5.39 12.36 -3.23
C LEU A 132 -4.52 11.10 -3.15
N ALA A 133 -3.94 10.80 -1.98
CA ALA A 133 -3.14 9.59 -1.79
C ALA A 133 -3.91 8.30 -2.13
N LYS A 134 -5.22 8.25 -1.83
CA LYS A 134 -6.08 7.12 -2.23
C LYS A 134 -6.27 7.01 -3.75
N LEU A 135 -6.33 8.12 -4.48
CA LEU A 135 -6.40 8.10 -5.95
C LEU A 135 -5.08 7.62 -6.53
N ASP A 136 -3.95 8.14 -6.03
CA ASP A 136 -2.62 7.74 -6.49
C ASP A 136 -2.33 6.26 -6.20
N HIS A 137 -2.75 5.76 -5.04
CA HIS A 137 -2.67 4.34 -4.72
C HIS A 137 -3.41 3.46 -5.74
N LYS A 138 -4.62 3.84 -6.17
CA LYS A 138 -5.35 3.09 -7.21
C LYS A 138 -4.59 3.06 -8.53
N THR A 139 -4.02 4.21 -8.93
CA THR A 139 -3.20 4.30 -10.14
C THR A 139 -1.98 3.38 -10.02
N LEU A 140 -1.23 3.48 -8.91
CA LEU A 140 -0.07 2.64 -8.63
C LEU A 140 -0.41 1.15 -8.70
N VAL A 141 -1.51 0.72 -8.08
CA VAL A 141 -1.97 -0.69 -8.10
C VAL A 141 -2.25 -1.16 -9.52
N SER A 142 -2.80 -0.30 -10.38
CA SER A 142 -3.00 -0.62 -11.80
C SER A 142 -1.66 -0.87 -12.49
N TYR A 143 -0.70 0.05 -12.35
CA TYR A 143 0.64 -0.10 -12.94
C TYR A 143 1.39 -1.32 -12.39
N TYR A 144 1.23 -1.61 -11.10
CA TYR A 144 1.83 -2.80 -10.49
C TYR A 144 1.29 -4.09 -11.11
N ARG A 145 -0.02 -4.17 -11.38
CA ARG A 145 -0.63 -5.35 -12.01
C ARG A 145 -0.22 -5.52 -13.47
N GLU A 146 -0.16 -4.43 -14.23
CA GLU A 146 0.37 -4.47 -15.60
C GLU A 146 1.84 -4.92 -15.62
N MET A 147 2.64 -4.44 -14.67
CA MET A 147 4.02 -4.89 -14.49
C MET A 147 4.10 -6.39 -14.17
N LEU A 148 3.25 -6.92 -13.28
CA LEU A 148 3.22 -8.37 -13.03
C LEU A 148 2.86 -9.18 -14.29
N SER A 149 1.93 -8.70 -15.11
CA SER A 149 1.61 -9.36 -16.39
C SER A 149 2.82 -9.35 -17.33
N ALA A 150 3.53 -8.22 -17.43
CA ALA A 150 4.73 -8.11 -18.24
C ALA A 150 5.87 -9.00 -17.73
N GLU A 151 5.99 -9.19 -16.41
CA GLU A 151 6.93 -10.16 -15.84
C GLU A 151 6.57 -11.60 -16.20
N ASP A 152 5.29 -11.95 -16.14
CA ASP A 152 4.83 -13.29 -16.53
C ASP A 152 5.16 -13.59 -18.00
N ASP A 153 4.92 -12.62 -18.89
CA ASP A 153 5.28 -12.72 -20.31
C ASP A 153 6.81 -12.81 -20.50
N PHE A 154 7.57 -12.01 -19.75
CA PHE A 154 9.04 -12.04 -19.77
C PHE A 154 9.60 -13.41 -19.37
N PHE A 155 9.12 -13.98 -18.27
CA PHE A 155 9.54 -15.32 -17.82
C PHE A 155 9.10 -16.40 -18.80
N ALA A 156 7.91 -16.29 -19.41
CA ALA A 156 7.47 -17.23 -20.44
C ALA A 156 8.34 -17.17 -21.71
N ALA A 157 8.82 -15.98 -22.10
CA ALA A 157 9.68 -15.79 -23.26
C ALA A 157 11.13 -16.26 -23.03
N THR A 158 11.57 -16.32 -21.77
CA THR A 158 12.95 -16.65 -21.39
C THR A 158 13.11 -18.05 -20.79
N ALA A 159 12.02 -18.77 -20.52
CA ALA A 159 12.07 -20.09 -19.91
C ALA A 159 12.57 -21.18 -20.86
N GLY A 160 13.65 -21.88 -20.46
CA GLY A 160 14.09 -23.14 -21.07
C GLY A 160 14.58 -23.05 -22.52
N SER A 161 14.83 -21.84 -23.00
CA SER A 161 15.25 -21.54 -24.36
C SER A 161 16.68 -20.98 -24.36
N ASP A 162 17.49 -21.36 -25.35
CA ASP A 162 18.75 -20.68 -25.64
C ASP A 162 18.45 -19.35 -26.35
N VAL A 163 17.82 -18.43 -25.62
CA VAL A 163 17.46 -17.10 -26.12
C VAL A 163 18.75 -16.37 -26.48
N SER A 164 18.82 -15.81 -27.68
CA SER A 164 20.00 -15.04 -28.08
C SER A 164 20.18 -13.85 -27.14
N GLN A 165 21.43 -13.43 -26.91
CA GLN A 165 21.69 -12.28 -26.04
C GLN A 165 20.93 -11.02 -26.50
N ALA A 166 20.81 -10.80 -27.81
CA ALA A 166 20.07 -9.65 -28.36
C ALA A 166 18.56 -9.72 -28.08
N ASP A 167 17.97 -10.92 -28.15
CA ASP A 167 16.56 -11.12 -27.80
C ASP A 167 16.34 -10.94 -26.30
N LEU A 168 17.26 -11.45 -25.47
CA LEU A 168 17.21 -11.26 -24.02
C LEU A 168 17.28 -9.78 -23.62
N GLU A 169 18.23 -9.02 -24.20
CA GLU A 169 18.34 -7.57 -23.99
C GLU A 169 17.06 -6.84 -24.42
N THR A 170 16.42 -7.30 -25.49
CA THR A 170 15.12 -6.76 -25.95
C THR A 170 14.01 -7.02 -24.93
N GLN A 171 13.90 -8.25 -24.42
CA GLN A 171 12.91 -8.62 -23.40
C GLN A 171 13.12 -7.81 -22.10
N ILE A 172 14.36 -7.68 -21.65
CA ILE A 172 14.71 -6.87 -20.47
C ILE A 172 14.36 -5.40 -20.69
N SER A 173 14.67 -4.85 -21.87
CA SER A 173 14.34 -3.46 -22.21
C SER A 173 12.83 -3.19 -22.22
N GLN A 174 12.03 -4.14 -22.73
CA GLN A 174 10.57 -4.06 -22.69
C GLN A 174 10.04 -4.06 -21.25
N LEU A 175 10.52 -5.00 -20.41
CA LEU A 175 10.13 -5.06 -19.00
C LEU A 175 10.54 -3.80 -18.23
N ASN A 176 11.71 -3.24 -18.53
CA ASN A 176 12.21 -2.00 -17.92
C ASN A 176 11.30 -0.79 -18.17
N GLN A 177 10.52 -0.77 -19.26
CA GLN A 177 9.54 0.30 -19.49
C GLN A 177 8.40 0.26 -18.46
N TYR A 178 7.95 -0.95 -18.09
CA TYR A 178 6.96 -1.13 -17.03
C TYR A 178 7.54 -0.77 -15.66
N TYR A 179 8.78 -1.17 -15.36
CA TYR A 179 9.46 -0.77 -14.13
C TYR A 179 9.65 0.74 -14.01
N SER A 180 10.06 1.42 -15.09
CA SER A 180 10.19 2.87 -15.13
C SER A 180 8.85 3.55 -14.89
N SER A 181 7.79 3.08 -15.54
CA SER A 181 6.43 3.61 -15.35
C SER A 181 5.94 3.41 -13.91
N LEU A 182 6.19 2.25 -13.31
CA LEU A 182 5.86 1.98 -11.91
C LEU A 182 6.63 2.90 -10.96
N ASN A 183 7.93 3.09 -11.17
CA ASN A 183 8.76 3.98 -10.36
C ASN A 183 8.27 5.44 -10.40
N GLN A 184 7.81 5.92 -11.56
CA GLN A 184 7.20 7.25 -11.65
C GLN A 184 5.93 7.35 -10.79
N GLN A 185 5.10 6.31 -10.74
CA GLN A 185 3.93 6.29 -9.86
C GLN A 185 4.32 6.18 -8.38
N ILE A 186 5.40 5.46 -8.06
CA ILE A 186 5.97 5.40 -6.71
C ILE A 186 6.40 6.79 -6.25
N ASP A 187 7.06 7.57 -7.12
CA ASP A 187 7.49 8.94 -6.81
C ASP A 187 6.30 9.86 -6.55
N VAL A 188 5.27 9.79 -7.41
CA VAL A 188 4.02 10.56 -7.24
C VAL A 188 3.33 10.21 -5.92
N MET A 189 3.18 8.92 -5.61
CA MET A 189 2.56 8.49 -4.36
C MET A 189 3.39 8.93 -3.15
N THR A 190 4.72 8.81 -3.20
CA THR A 190 5.63 9.21 -2.12
C THR A 190 5.56 10.71 -1.82
N ALA A 191 5.48 11.55 -2.86
CA ALA A 191 5.30 12.99 -2.71
C ALA A 191 3.96 13.34 -2.02
N ASN A 192 2.88 12.66 -2.42
CA ASN A 192 1.56 12.86 -1.82
C ASN A 192 1.50 12.37 -0.36
N LEU A 193 2.14 11.24 -0.05
CA LEU A 193 2.27 10.74 1.33
C LEU A 193 3.08 11.67 2.24
N THR A 194 4.09 12.32 1.68
CA THR A 194 4.83 13.39 2.38
C THR A 194 3.92 14.57 2.72
N THR A 195 3.02 14.93 1.79
CA THR A 195 1.99 15.95 2.05
C THR A 195 1.03 15.51 3.14
N VAL A 196 0.53 14.26 3.11
CA VAL A 196 -0.31 13.70 4.19
C VAL A 196 0.39 13.81 5.54
N THR A 197 1.67 13.40 5.63
CA THR A 197 2.48 13.52 6.85
C THR A 197 2.53 14.96 7.37
N SER A 198 2.83 15.92 6.50
CA SER A 198 2.89 17.34 6.86
C SER A 198 1.56 17.88 7.38
N GLN A 199 0.44 17.56 6.72
CA GLN A 199 -0.88 18.01 7.18
C GLN A 199 -1.31 17.30 8.47
N ASN A 200 -1.02 16.01 8.59
CA ASN A 200 -1.34 15.21 9.78
C ASN A 200 -0.59 15.70 11.03
N ALA A 201 0.66 16.15 10.87
CA ALA A 201 1.42 16.79 11.95
C ALA A 201 0.76 18.10 12.41
N LYS A 202 0.26 18.92 11.47
CA LYS A 202 -0.47 20.17 11.80
C LYS A 202 -1.78 19.88 12.52
N LEU A 203 -2.55 18.89 12.05
CA LEU A 203 -3.77 18.44 12.72
C LEU A 203 -3.46 17.93 14.13
N THR A 204 -2.47 17.05 14.28
CA THR A 204 -2.06 16.52 15.60
C THR A 204 -1.70 17.64 16.57
N LYS A 205 -0.99 18.68 16.12
CA LYS A 205 -0.66 19.84 16.96
C LYS A 205 -1.92 20.61 17.38
N ALA A 206 -2.87 20.83 16.46
CA ALA A 206 -4.12 21.52 16.76
C ALA A 206 -5.05 20.71 17.68
N VAL A 207 -5.10 19.38 17.54
CA VAL A 207 -5.89 18.51 18.41
C VAL A 207 -5.40 18.56 19.85
N LYS A 208 -4.10 18.73 20.08
CA LYS A 208 -3.53 18.87 21.44
C LYS A 208 -4.02 20.12 22.17
N THR A 209 -4.52 21.14 21.46
CA THR A 209 -5.07 22.36 22.06
C THR A 209 -6.57 22.30 22.28
N MET A 210 -7.24 21.23 21.86
CA MET A 210 -8.66 21.00 22.16
C MET A 210 -8.86 20.76 23.65
N HIS A 211 -10.04 21.11 24.14
CA HIS A 211 -10.53 20.78 25.47
C HIS A 211 -11.00 19.31 25.50
N ASP A 212 -11.10 18.74 26.71
CA ASP A 212 -11.51 17.35 26.91
C ASP A 212 -13.04 17.18 26.96
#